data_AF-A0A1Q5RT19-F1
#
_entry.id   AF-A0A1Q5RT19-F1
#
_cell.length_a   1.000
_cell.length_b   1.000
_cell.length_c   1.000
_cell.angle_alpha   90.00
_cell.angle_beta   90.00
_cell.angle_gamma   90.00
#
_symmetry.space_group_name_H-M   'P 1'
#
loop_
_entity.id
_entity.type
_entity.pdbx_description
1 polymer ?
#
loop_
_entity_poly.entity_id
_entity_poly.type
_entity_poly.pdbx_seq_one_letter_code
_entity_poly.pdbx_strand_id
1 'polypeptide(L)' 'HKGAAVRAAIQACGANLILLPPYSPDFNPIENAFAKFKSRLRKAAARTIETLETAIADAFHTFTPQECSNYFQAAGYGSA' A
#
# COMPACT_ATOMS: atom_id res chain seq x y z
N HIS A 1 8.89 -6.22 12.34
CA HIS A 1 8.07 -6.91 11.32
C HIS A 1 8.53 -8.34 11.00
N LYS A 2 9.82 -8.72 11.10
CA LYS A 2 10.29 -10.10 10.77
C LYS A 2 10.37 -11.10 11.94
N GLY A 3 9.84 -10.76 13.11
CA GLY A 3 9.96 -11.59 14.33
C GLY A 3 9.00 -12.79 14.35
N ALA A 4 9.35 -13.82 15.12
CA ALA A 4 8.55 -15.05 15.25
C ALA A 4 7.10 -14.77 15.71
N ALA A 5 6.91 -13.87 16.67
CA ALA A 5 5.59 -13.47 17.15
C ALA A 5 4.71 -12.86 16.04
N VAL A 6 5.30 -12.06 15.13
CA VAL A 6 4.57 -11.47 14.00
C VAL A 6 4.14 -12.54 13.00
N ARG A 7 5.04 -13.48 12.67
CA ARG A 7 4.70 -14.61 11.80
C ARG A 7 3.57 -15.45 12.37
N ALA A 8 3.64 -15.79 13.66
CA ALA A 8 2.61 -16.55 14.34
C ALA A 8 1.25 -15.83 14.31
N ALA A 9 1.23 -14.53 14.58
CA ALA A 9 0.01 -13.73 14.53
C ALA A 9 -0.64 -13.69 13.13
N ILE A 10 0.17 -13.56 12.07
CA ILE A 10 -0.32 -13.57 10.68
C ILE A 10 -0.87 -14.96 10.29
N GLN A 11 -0.16 -16.02 10.65
CA GLN A 11 -0.60 -17.39 10.33
C GLN A 11 -1.86 -17.79 11.13
N ALA A 12 -2.02 -17.29 12.35
CA ALA A 12 -3.20 -17.55 13.17
C ALA A 12 -4.51 -17.02 12.56
N CYS A 13 -4.45 -16.00 11.69
CA CYS A 13 -5.62 -15.54 10.94
C CYS A 13 -5.76 -16.15 9.54
N GLY A 14 -4.97 -17.19 9.21
CA GLY A 14 -5.02 -17.89 7.92
C GLY A 14 -4.31 -17.16 6.77
N ALA A 15 -3.51 -16.12 7.06
CA ALA A 15 -2.77 -15.37 6.07
C ALA A 15 -1.33 -15.89 5.88
N ASN A 16 -0.77 -15.66 4.70
CA ASN A 16 0.61 -15.98 4.38
C ASN A 16 1.52 -14.75 4.58
N LEU A 17 2.65 -14.94 5.25
CA LEU A 17 3.68 -13.91 5.37
C LEU A 17 4.67 -14.03 4.20
N ILE A 18 4.62 -13.05 3.29
CA ILE A 18 5.57 -12.91 2.18
C ILE A 18 6.65 -11.91 2.60
N LEU A 19 7.92 -12.34 2.58
CA LEU A 19 9.06 -11.46 2.83
C LEU A 19 9.70 -11.08 1.50
N LEU A 20 9.85 -9.78 1.26
CA LEU A 20 10.56 -9.28 0.09
C LEU A 20 12.08 -9.31 0.31
N PRO A 21 12.88 -9.52 -0.75
CA PRO A 21 14.32 -9.33 -0.68
C PRO A 21 14.66 -7.88 -0.29
N PRO A 22 15.81 -7.64 0.37
CA PRO A 22 16.25 -6.28 0.68
C PRO A 22 16.30 -5.39 -0.57
N TYR A 23 15.97 -4.11 -0.41
CA TYR A 23 16.03 -3.09 -1.47
C TYR A 23 15.26 -3.45 -2.76
N SER A 24 14.18 -4.22 -2.64
CA SER A 24 13.35 -4.64 -3.78
C SER A 24 11.97 -3.96 -3.77
N PRO A 25 11.91 -2.62 -3.93
CA PRO A 25 10.65 -1.90 -3.95
C PRO A 25 9.76 -2.32 -5.12
N ASP A 26 10.35 -2.78 -6.23
CA ASP A 26 9.62 -3.20 -7.42
C ASP A 26 8.70 -4.41 -7.18
N PHE A 27 8.98 -5.22 -6.14
CA PHE A 27 8.13 -6.34 -5.73
C PHE A 27 7.07 -5.96 -4.70
N ASN A 28 6.94 -4.67 -4.37
CA ASN A 28 5.95 -4.17 -3.42
C ASN A 28 4.84 -3.40 -4.18
N PRO A 29 3.64 -3.98 -4.36
CA PRO A 29 2.54 -3.35 -5.10
C PRO A 29 2.15 -1.95 -4.59
N ILE A 30 2.43 -1.66 -3.32
CA ILE A 30 2.02 -0.41 -2.68
C ILE A 30 2.81 0.81 -3.17
N GLU A 31 4.00 0.63 -3.76
CA GLU A 31 4.89 1.75 -4.10
C GLU A 31 4.25 2.71 -5.13
N ASN A 32 3.66 2.16 -6.20
CA ASN A 32 2.95 2.94 -7.21
C ASN A 32 1.70 3.62 -6.62
N ALA A 33 0.97 2.93 -5.75
CA ALA A 33 -0.16 3.52 -5.03
C ALA A 33 0.29 4.69 -4.14
N PHE A 34 1.41 4.54 -3.43
CA PHE A 34 1.97 5.57 -2.55
C PHE A 34 2.49 6.78 -3.32
N ALA A 35 3.02 6.60 -4.53
CA ALA A 35 3.41 7.71 -5.38
C ALA A 35 2.20 8.60 -5.72
N LYS A 36 1.08 8.00 -6.17
CA LYS A 36 -0.19 8.71 -6.41
C LYS A 36 -0.75 9.34 -5.15
N PHE A 37 -0.80 8.58 -4.05
CA PHE A 37 -1.30 9.05 -2.75
C PHE A 37 -0.54 10.30 -2.27
N LYS A 38 0.80 10.23 -2.24
CA LYS A 38 1.65 11.37 -1.85
C LYS A 38 1.48 12.57 -2.77
N SER A 39 1.31 12.36 -4.08
CA SER A 39 1.05 13.44 -5.04
C SER A 39 -0.24 14.21 -4.67
N ARG A 40 -1.31 13.49 -4.35
CA ARG A 40 -2.58 14.10 -3.90
C ARG A 40 -2.45 14.85 -2.59
N LEU A 41 -1.80 14.26 -1.58
CA LEU A 41 -1.60 14.92 -0.30
C LEU A 41 -0.75 16.20 -0.42
N ARG A 42 0.29 16.18 -1.26
CA ARG A 42 1.08 17.39 -1.55
C ARG A 42 0.23 18.49 -2.19
N LYS A 43 -0.69 18.12 -3.10
CA LYS A 43 -1.61 19.06 -3.74
C LYS A 43 -2.63 19.64 -2.75
N ALA A 44 -3.12 18.84 -1.80
CA ALA A 44 -4.06 19.30 -0.78
C ALA A 44 -3.45 20.32 0.17
N ALA A 45 -2.15 20.25 0.42
CA ALA A 45 -1.39 21.22 1.22
C ALA A 45 -1.99 21.49 2.62
N ALA A 46 -2.60 20.47 3.23
CA ALA A 46 -3.16 20.54 4.58
C ALA A 46 -2.13 21.02 5.61
N ARG A 47 -2.58 21.78 6.61
CA ARG A 47 -1.75 22.37 7.68
C ARG A 47 -2.25 22.04 9.07
N THR A 48 -3.32 21.28 9.18
CA THR A 48 -3.85 20.75 10.44
C THR A 48 -4.06 19.23 10.32
N ILE A 49 -4.23 18.56 11.45
CA ILE A 49 -4.47 17.11 11.48
C ILE A 49 -5.82 16.80 10.81
N GLU A 50 -6.86 17.56 11.15
CA GLU A 50 -8.23 17.37 10.64
C GLU A 50 -8.30 17.54 9.12
N THR A 51 -7.60 18.55 8.60
CA THR A 51 -7.52 18.78 7.15
C THR A 51 -6.68 17.72 6.44
N LEU A 52 -5.67 17.15 7.11
CA LEU A 52 -4.88 16.04 6.58
C LEU A 52 -5.69 14.73 6.56
N GLU A 53 -6.42 14.41 7.63
CA GLU A 53 -7.29 13.23 7.69
C GLU A 53 -8.36 13.26 6.60
N THR A 54 -8.97 14.42 6.38
CA THR A 54 -9.91 14.62 5.27
C THR A 54 -9.24 14.38 3.91
N ALA A 55 -8.05 14.96 3.69
CA ALA A 55 -7.31 14.76 2.44
C ALA A 55 -6.88 13.31 2.22
N ILE A 56 -6.60 12.55 3.29
CA ILE A 56 -6.30 11.12 3.23
C ILE A 56 -7.54 10.34 2.79
N ALA A 57 -8.70 10.60 3.39
CA ALA A 57 -9.96 9.96 2.99
C ALA A 57 -10.30 10.25 1.51
N ASP A 58 -10.22 11.52 1.09
CA ASP A 58 -10.43 11.93 -0.30
C ASP A 58 -9.46 11.25 -1.26
N ALA A 59 -8.19 11.08 -0.87
CA ALA A 59 -7.21 10.39 -1.69
C ALA A 59 -7.58 8.90 -1.88
N PHE A 60 -8.08 8.22 -0.83
CA PHE A 60 -8.52 6.82 -0.94
C PHE A 60 -9.70 6.63 -1.88
N HIS A 61 -10.65 7.57 -1.91
CA HIS A 61 -11.79 7.54 -2.83
C HIS A 61 -11.41 7.60 -4.32
N THR A 62 -10.14 7.84 -4.62
CA THR A 62 -9.66 8.01 -5.99
C THR A 62 -9.02 6.76 -6.58
N PHE A 63 -8.86 5.71 -5.78
CA PHE A 63 -8.37 4.41 -6.22
C PHE A 63 -9.52 3.56 -6.70
N THR A 64 -9.39 3.02 -7.92
CA THR A 64 -10.36 2.08 -8.45
C THR A 64 -9.88 0.64 -8.25
N PRO A 65 -10.78 -0.36 -8.15
CA PRO A 65 -10.38 -1.76 -8.09
C PRO A 65 -9.46 -2.18 -9.25
N GLN A 66 -9.74 -1.70 -10.47
CA GLN A 66 -8.93 -1.99 -11.65
C GLN A 66 -7.52 -1.43 -11.52
N GLU A 67 -7.38 -0.20 -11.05
CA GLU A 67 -6.08 0.42 -10.82
C GLU A 67 -5.28 -0.33 -9.75
N CYS A 68 -5.92 -0.76 -8.66
CA CYS A 68 -5.29 -1.60 -7.64
C CYS A 68 -4.80 -2.92 -8.23
N SER A 69 -5.61 -3.58 -9.08
CA SER A 69 -5.20 -4.81 -9.77
C SER A 69 -3.95 -4.59 -10.63
N ASN A 70 -3.89 -3.47 -11.36
CA ASN A 70 -2.72 -3.11 -12.17
C ASN A 70 -1.44 -2.95 -11.33
N TYR A 71 -1.53 -2.46 -10.09
CA TYR A 71 -0.36 -2.36 -9.20
C TYR A 71 0.18 -3.73 -8.79
N PHE A 72 -0.69 -4.69 -8.50
CA PHE A 72 -0.28 -6.07 -8.24
C PHE A 72 0.35 -6.72 -9.47
N GLN A 73 -0.23 -6.51 -10.65
CA GLN A 73 0.36 -6.97 -11.92
C GLN A 73 1.76 -6.40 -12.15
N ALA A 74 1.93 -5.08 -11.97
CA ALA A 74 3.22 -4.41 -12.14
C ALA A 74 4.31 -4.93 -11.20
N ALA A 75 3.93 -5.38 -10.00
CA ALA A 75 4.84 -5.95 -9.02
C ALA A 75 5.05 -7.48 -9.16
N GLY A 76 4.52 -8.09 -10.22
CA GLY A 76 4.70 -9.51 -10.52
C GLY A 76 3.68 -10.47 -9.89
N TYR A 77 2.57 -9.95 -9.37
CA TYR A 77 1.47 -10.74 -8.76
C TYR A 77 0.23 -10.82 -9.66
N GLY A 78 0.35 -10.42 -10.93
CA GLY A 78 -0.66 -10.71 -11.94
C GLY A 78 -0.75 -12.21 -12.15
N SER A 79 -1.97 -12.73 -12.21
CA SER A 79 -2.29 -14.15 -12.36
C SER A 79 -1.37 -14.87 -13.36
N ALA A 80 -0.97 -16.10 -13.02
CA ALA A 80 -0.68 -17.12 -14.03
C ALA A 80 -1.95 -17.45 -14.83
#